data_AF-A0A1Y1KPD0-F1
#
_entry.id   AF-A0A1Y1KPD0-F1
#
_cell.length_a   1.000
_cell.length_b   1.000
_cell.length_c   1.000
_cell.angle_alpha   90.00
_cell.angle_beta   90.00
_cell.angle_gamma   90.00
#
_symmetry.space_group_name_H-M   'P 1'
#
loop_
_entity.id
_entity.type
_entity.pdbx_description
1 polymer ?
#
loop_
_entity_poly.entity_id
_entity_poly.type
_entity_poly.pdbx_seq_one_letter_code
_entity_poly.pdbx_strand_id
1 'polypeptide(L)'
;YDTMTYIKSPVSTVCVGGAASMAAILLAGGEAGKRFALPHSSIMIHQPLGGTRGQASDILIYANQIQRIREQSNKIMQYHLNKAKGTDKYSLEEVNDMMERDKYLSVDEALELGVIDEILTKRPGKKEGQEKKTDG
;
A
#
# COMPACT_ATOMS: atom_id res chain seq x y z
N TYR A 1 6.65 -5.12 -5.50
CA TYR A 1 7.09 -4.01 -4.64
C TYR A 1 8.46 -3.53 -5.08
N ASP A 2 9.51 -4.34 -4.94
CA ASP A 2 10.89 -3.93 -5.25
C ASP A 2 11.08 -3.30 -6.64
N THR A 3 10.48 -3.87 -7.69
CA THR A 3 10.55 -3.27 -9.03
C THR A 3 9.94 -1.86 -9.07
N MET A 4 8.84 -1.61 -8.35
CA MET A 4 8.20 -0.30 -8.30
C MET A 4 9.12 0.73 -7.64
N THR A 5 9.89 0.34 -6.63
CA THR A 5 10.82 1.21 -5.91
C THR A 5 12.22 1.29 -6.53
N TYR A 6 12.56 0.34 -7.40
CA TYR A 6 13.87 0.25 -8.06
C TYR A 6 13.95 1.11 -9.33
N ILE A 7 12.85 1.19 -10.09
CA ILE A 7 12.84 1.95 -11.34
C ILE A 7 12.86 3.46 -11.09
N LYS A 8 13.39 4.22 -12.06
CA LYS A 8 13.44 5.69 -11.98
C LYS A 8 12.07 6.36 -12.11
N SER A 9 11.15 5.73 -12.82
CA SER A 9 9.82 6.30 -13.09
C SER A 9 8.94 6.21 -11.85
N PRO A 10 8.34 7.31 -11.39
CA PRO A 10 7.44 7.28 -10.25
C PRO A 10 6.21 6.42 -10.57
N VAL A 11 5.93 5.43 -9.72
CA VAL A 11 4.81 4.52 -9.92
C VAL A 11 3.57 5.08 -9.24
N SER A 12 2.52 5.30 -10.02
CA SER A 12 1.19 5.61 -9.49
C SER A 12 0.40 4.32 -9.29
N THR A 13 -0.32 4.23 -8.19
CA THR A 13 -1.18 3.09 -7.85
C THR A 13 -2.63 3.56 -7.75
N VAL A 14 -3.57 2.75 -8.25
CA VAL A 14 -5.01 3.05 -8.18
C VAL A 14 -5.74 1.79 -7.77
N CYS A 15 -6.44 1.85 -6.64
CA CYS A 15 -7.32 0.77 -6.20
C CYS A 15 -8.70 0.91 -6.87
N VAL A 16 -9.07 -0.10 -7.66
CA VAL A 16 -10.38 -0.23 -8.30
C VAL A 16 -11.07 -1.47 -7.74
N GLY A 17 -12.11 -1.28 -6.92
CA GLY A 17 -12.85 -2.36 -6.30
C GLY A 17 -12.22 -2.86 -5.01
N GLY A 18 -11.06 -3.52 -5.05
CA GLY A 18 -10.46 -4.10 -3.86
C GLY A 18 -8.94 -4.22 -3.88
N ALA A 19 -8.30 -3.92 -2.75
CA ALA A 19 -6.88 -4.17 -2.52
C ALA A 19 -6.69 -4.81 -1.14
N ALA A 20 -6.56 -6.13 -1.11
CA ALA A 20 -6.47 -6.93 0.11
C ALA A 20 -5.08 -7.58 0.25
N SER A 21 -4.58 -7.69 1.48
CA SER A 21 -3.32 -8.36 1.80
C SER A 21 -2.13 -7.73 1.03
N MET A 22 -1.34 -8.53 0.31
CA MET A 22 -0.23 -8.06 -0.53
C MET A 22 -0.64 -6.96 -1.53
N ALA A 23 -1.89 -6.94 -2.00
CA ALA A 23 -2.36 -5.87 -2.89
C ALA A 23 -2.43 -4.52 -2.17
N ALA A 24 -2.77 -4.49 -0.88
CA ALA A 24 -2.74 -3.27 -0.07
C ALA A 24 -1.29 -2.77 0.13
N ILE A 25 -0.32 -3.67 0.30
CA ILE A 25 1.10 -3.31 0.36
C ILE A 25 1.57 -2.72 -0.98
N LEU A 26 1.17 -3.31 -2.11
CA LEU A 26 1.49 -2.75 -3.42
C LEU A 26 0.81 -1.39 -3.64
N LEU A 27 -0.44 -1.24 -3.23
CA LEU A 27 -1.16 0.04 -3.28
C LEU A 27 -0.41 1.13 -2.51
N ALA A 28 -0.05 0.84 -1.25
CA ALA A 28 0.71 1.75 -0.39
C ALA A 28 2.11 2.03 -0.93
N GLY A 29 2.70 1.06 -1.65
CA GLY A 29 4.06 1.13 -2.19
C GLY A 29 4.25 1.98 -3.45
N GLY A 30 3.20 2.64 -3.94
CA GLY A 30 3.32 3.67 -4.97
C GLY A 30 4.11 4.89 -4.47
N GLU A 31 4.47 5.78 -5.40
CA GLU A 31 5.10 7.06 -5.06
C GLU A 31 4.16 7.90 -4.17
N ALA A 32 4.70 8.54 -3.13
CA ALA A 32 3.91 9.38 -2.24
C ALA A 32 3.25 10.54 -3.01
N GLY A 33 1.98 10.81 -2.72
CA GLY A 33 1.14 11.74 -3.48
C GLY A 33 0.61 11.19 -4.80
N LYS A 34 0.82 9.89 -5.10
CA LYS A 34 0.36 9.24 -6.35
C LYS A 34 -0.36 7.91 -6.12
N ARG A 35 -0.87 7.68 -4.91
CA ARG A 35 -1.60 6.47 -4.52
C ARG A 35 -3.07 6.80 -4.38
N PHE A 36 -3.92 6.11 -5.09
CA PHE A 36 -5.31 6.51 -5.29
C PHE A 36 -6.29 5.36 -5.04
N ALA A 37 -7.54 5.70 -4.77
CA ALA A 37 -8.64 4.74 -4.79
C ALA A 37 -9.92 5.36 -5.33
N LEU A 38 -10.84 4.53 -5.84
CA LEU A 38 -12.20 4.95 -6.17
C LEU A 38 -13.11 4.93 -4.91
N PRO A 39 -14.24 5.65 -4.90
CA PRO A 39 -15.04 5.88 -3.69
C PRO A 39 -15.63 4.63 -3.03
N HIS A 40 -15.77 3.53 -3.78
CA HIS A 40 -16.33 2.27 -3.27
C HIS A 40 -15.28 1.16 -3.18
N SER A 41 -14.00 1.51 -3.28
CA SER A 41 -12.92 0.54 -3.11
C SER A 41 -12.81 0.12 -1.64
N SER A 42 -12.58 -1.16 -1.41
CA SER A 42 -12.30 -1.72 -0.08
C SER A 42 -10.84 -2.13 0.03
N ILE A 43 -10.20 -1.78 1.14
CA ILE A 43 -8.80 -2.13 1.38
C ILE A 43 -8.75 -3.00 2.63
N MET A 44 -7.95 -4.06 2.60
CA MET A 44 -7.77 -4.94 3.75
C MET A 44 -6.28 -5.16 3.99
N ILE A 45 -5.83 -4.85 5.20
CA ILE A 45 -4.46 -5.11 5.66
C ILE A 45 -4.50 -6.21 6.72
N HIS A 46 -3.54 -7.12 6.63
CA HIS A 46 -3.33 -8.17 7.62
C HIS A 46 -1.91 -8.70 7.54
N GLN A 47 -1.52 -9.52 8.52
CA GLN A 47 -0.29 -10.26 8.51
C GLN A 47 -0.29 -11.33 7.40
N PRO A 48 0.89 -11.74 6.92
CA PRO A 48 0.99 -12.87 5.99
C PRO A 48 0.37 -14.14 6.58
N LEU A 49 -0.38 -14.87 5.75
CA LEU A 49 -0.93 -16.17 6.12
C LEU A 49 0.07 -17.28 5.74
N GLY A 50 0.23 -18.25 6.63
CA GLY A 50 1.10 -19.39 6.42
C GLY A 50 0.66 -20.61 7.22
N GLY A 51 1.15 -21.78 6.80
CA GLY A 51 0.89 -23.05 7.46
C GLY A 51 1.82 -24.13 6.92
N THR A 52 2.30 -25.00 7.80
CA THR A 52 3.21 -26.08 7.45
C THR A 52 2.94 -27.32 8.31
N ARG A 53 3.38 -28.48 7.84
CA ARG A 53 3.36 -29.77 8.55
C ARG A 53 4.62 -30.54 8.16
N GLY A 54 5.16 -31.37 9.04
CA GLY A 54 6.36 -32.16 8.74
C GLY A 54 7.21 -32.40 9.98
N GLN A 55 8.51 -32.63 9.76
CA GLN A 55 9.46 -32.75 10.85
C GLN A 55 9.54 -31.45 11.66
N ALA A 56 9.87 -31.56 12.95
CA ALA A 56 10.00 -30.40 13.82
C ALA A 56 10.97 -29.34 13.28
N SER A 57 12.06 -29.77 12.63
CA SER A 57 13.02 -28.89 11.96
C SER A 57 12.38 -28.08 10.82
N ASP A 58 11.57 -28.70 9.98
CA ASP A 58 10.91 -28.04 8.84
C ASP A 58 9.86 -27.05 9.34
N ILE A 59 9.12 -27.43 10.39
CA ILE A 59 8.16 -26.54 11.05
C ILE A 59 8.87 -25.29 11.58
N LEU A 60 10.02 -25.46 12.24
CA LEU A 60 10.79 -24.34 12.78
C LEU A 60 11.36 -23.43 11.69
N ILE A 61 11.91 -24.01 10.61
CA ILE A 61 12.42 -23.25 9.46
C ILE A 61 11.31 -22.38 8.85
N TYR A 62 10.13 -22.97 8.64
CA TYR A 62 9.00 -22.25 8.07
C TYR A 62 8.48 -21.16 9.03
N ALA A 63 8.38 -21.46 10.33
CA ALA A 63 7.95 -20.49 11.34
C ALA A 63 8.88 -19.26 11.38
N ASN A 64 10.20 -19.46 11.28
CA ASN A 64 11.16 -18.37 11.21
C ASN A 64 11.02 -17.57 9.90
N GLN A 65 10.77 -18.25 8.78
CA GLN A 65 10.60 -17.58 7.50
C GLN A 65 9.30 -16.74 7.44
N ILE A 66 8.17 -17.24 7.95
CA ILE A 66 6.92 -16.48 7.98
C ILE A 66 7.05 -15.27 8.91
N GLN A 67 7.74 -15.42 10.05
CA GLN A 67 8.05 -14.31 10.95
C GLN A 67 8.88 -13.22 10.27
N ARG A 68 9.92 -13.63 9.51
CA ARG A 68 10.73 -12.71 8.72
C ARG A 68 9.91 -11.95 7.69
N ILE A 69 9.03 -12.64 6.95
CA ILE A 69 8.17 -12.01 5.94
C ILE A 69 7.24 -11.00 6.62
N ARG A 70 6.63 -11.37 7.75
CA ARG A 70 5.76 -10.48 8.55
C ARG A 70 6.49 -9.20 8.95
N GLU A 71 7.68 -9.31 9.51
CA GLU A 71 8.49 -8.15 9.91
C GLU A 71 8.84 -7.25 8.73
N GLN A 72 9.18 -7.83 7.58
CA GLN A 72 9.48 -7.07 6.37
C GLN A 72 8.24 -6.36 5.83
N SER A 73 7.10 -7.04 5.74
CA SER A 73 5.82 -6.47 5.31
C SER A 73 5.40 -5.30 6.19
N ASN A 74 5.52 -5.44 7.51
CA ASN A 74 5.12 -4.39 8.45
C ASN A 74 6.06 -3.18 8.38
N LYS A 75 7.37 -3.38 8.22
CA LYS A 75 8.33 -2.29 7.97
C LYS A 75 8.06 -1.54 6.66
N ILE A 76 7.72 -2.28 5.59
CA ILE A 76 7.34 -1.67 4.31
C ILE A 76 6.08 -0.83 4.49
N MET A 77 5.05 -1.38 5.13
CA MET A 77 3.81 -0.64 5.38
C MET A 77 4.08 0.61 6.21
N GLN A 78 4.79 0.50 7.34
CA GLN A 78 5.18 1.63 8.19
C GLN A 78 5.85 2.75 7.39
N TYR A 79 6.85 2.41 6.57
CA TYR A 79 7.56 3.38 5.75
C TYR A 79 6.59 4.16 4.85
N HIS A 80 5.68 3.49 4.15
CA HIS A 80 4.76 4.13 3.21
C HIS A 80 3.65 4.92 3.91
N LEU A 81 3.13 4.43 5.05
CA LEU A 81 2.14 5.17 5.84
C LEU A 81 2.72 6.50 6.36
N ASN A 82 3.94 6.49 6.89
CA ASN A 82 4.61 7.70 7.38
C ASN A 82 4.99 8.64 6.22
N LYS A 83 5.50 8.10 5.12
CA LYS A 83 5.87 8.89 3.94
C LYS A 83 4.66 9.60 3.31
N ALA A 84 3.48 8.98 3.35
CA ALA A 84 2.21 9.59 2.97
C ALA A 84 1.92 10.89 3.74
N LYS A 85 2.22 10.88 5.05
CA LYS A 85 1.90 11.96 5.97
C LYS A 85 3.01 12.99 6.09
N GLY A 86 4.21 12.68 5.58
CA GLY A 86 5.40 13.52 5.73
C GLY A 86 5.89 13.61 7.18
N THR A 87 5.49 12.66 8.03
CA THR A 87 5.82 12.61 9.46
C THR A 87 6.02 11.16 9.92
N ASP A 88 6.78 10.95 11.00
CA ASP A 88 6.94 9.65 11.65
C ASP A 88 5.75 9.37 12.59
N LYS A 89 4.52 9.36 12.03
CA LYS A 89 3.28 9.22 12.78
C LYS A 89 3.15 7.85 13.46
N TYR A 90 3.54 6.78 12.77
CA TYR A 90 3.37 5.40 13.23
C TYR A 90 4.70 4.74 13.55
N SER A 91 4.78 4.19 14.76
CA SER A 91 5.82 3.26 15.19
C SER A 91 5.61 1.88 14.55
N LEU A 92 6.65 1.03 14.60
CA LEU A 92 6.55 -0.34 14.07
C LEU A 92 5.60 -1.19 14.92
N GLU A 93 5.53 -0.93 16.22
CA GLU A 93 4.62 -1.60 17.15
C GLU A 93 3.15 -1.30 16.79
N GLU A 94 2.81 -0.03 16.57
CA GLU A 94 1.44 0.33 16.14
C GLU A 94 1.06 -0.31 14.80
N VAL A 95 2.00 -0.43 13.85
CA VAL A 95 1.74 -1.10 12.57
C VAL A 95 1.61 -2.61 12.75
N ASN A 96 2.38 -3.22 13.64
CA ASN A 96 2.23 -4.64 13.98
C ASN A 96 0.83 -4.94 14.51
N ASP A 97 0.35 -4.14 15.45
CA ASP A 97 -0.99 -4.28 16.02
C ASP A 97 -2.08 -4.03 14.97
N MET A 98 -1.89 -3.01 14.13
CA MET A 98 -2.80 -2.68 13.05
C MET A 98 -2.98 -3.82 12.04
N MET A 99 -1.90 -4.58 11.77
CA MET A 99 -1.89 -5.66 10.79
C MET A 99 -2.09 -7.04 11.41
N GLU A 100 -2.20 -7.17 12.75
CA GLU A 100 -2.28 -8.49 13.40
C GLU A 100 -3.50 -9.31 12.96
N ARG A 101 -4.64 -8.65 12.72
CA ARG A 101 -5.87 -9.28 12.24
C ARG A 101 -6.33 -8.62 10.95
N ASP A 102 -7.30 -9.26 10.30
CA ASP A 102 -7.97 -8.68 9.15
C ASP A 102 -8.58 -7.34 9.54
N LYS A 103 -8.01 -6.26 9.01
CA LYS A 103 -8.51 -4.91 9.18
C LYS A 103 -9.02 -4.41 7.84
N TYR A 104 -10.35 -4.39 7.70
CA TYR A 104 -11.03 -3.81 6.55
C TYR A 104 -11.15 -2.31 6.75
N LEU A 105 -10.77 -1.58 5.71
CA LEU A 105 -10.76 -0.13 5.66
C LEU A 105 -11.74 0.32 4.59
N SER A 106 -12.60 1.26 4.96
CA SER A 106 -13.24 2.14 4.00
C SER A 106 -12.18 2.97 3.27
N VAL A 107 -12.58 3.58 2.16
CA VAL A 107 -11.68 4.43 1.37
C VAL A 107 -11.19 5.65 2.18
N ASP A 108 -12.05 6.21 3.05
CA ASP A 108 -11.71 7.34 3.91
C ASP A 108 -10.73 6.94 5.01
N GLU A 109 -10.92 5.78 5.64
CA GLU A 109 -9.96 5.26 6.62
C GLU A 109 -8.60 4.93 5.98
N ALA A 110 -8.60 4.41 4.75
CA ALA A 110 -7.36 4.17 4.01
C ALA A 110 -6.61 5.47 3.70
N LEU A 111 -7.33 6.54 3.37
CA LEU A 111 -6.78 7.88 3.19
C LEU A 111 -6.24 8.43 4.52
N GLU A 112 -7.00 8.31 5.60
CA GLU A 112 -6.60 8.78 6.93
C GLU A 112 -5.35 8.07 7.43
N LEU A 113 -5.28 6.74 7.27
CA LEU A 113 -4.11 5.95 7.63
C LEU A 113 -2.90 6.29 6.76
N GLY A 114 -3.11 6.67 5.50
CA GLY A 114 -2.04 6.97 4.54
C GLY A 114 -1.67 5.78 3.65
N VAL A 115 -2.58 4.82 3.48
CA VAL A 115 -2.46 3.75 2.48
C VAL A 115 -2.62 4.32 1.07
N ILE A 116 -3.47 5.34 0.94
CA ILE A 116 -3.67 6.15 -0.26
C ILE A 116 -3.48 7.63 0.06
N ASP A 117 -3.31 8.44 -0.98
CA ASP A 117 -3.13 9.89 -0.90
C ASP A 117 -4.39 10.67 -1.35
N GLU A 118 -5.20 10.10 -2.24
CA GLU A 118 -6.40 10.78 -2.77
C GLU A 118 -7.50 9.80 -3.22
N ILE A 119 -8.75 10.23 -3.07
CA ILE A 119 -9.95 9.53 -3.54
C ILE A 119 -10.40 10.14 -4.87
N LEU A 120 -10.38 9.35 -5.94
CA LEU A 120 -10.73 9.81 -7.29
C LEU A 120 -12.23 9.67 -7.53
N THR A 121 -12.97 10.79 -7.52
CA THR A 121 -14.44 10.80 -7.75
C THR A 121 -14.82 11.09 -9.20
N LYS A 122 -14.07 11.96 -9.88
CA LYS A 122 -14.30 12.34 -11.27
C LYS A 122 -12.98 12.66 -11.94
N ARG A 123 -12.84 12.25 -13.20
CA ARG A 123 -11.69 12.64 -14.01
C ARG A 123 -11.77 14.15 -14.29
N PRO A 124 -10.73 14.95 -14.00
CA PRO A 124 -10.71 16.35 -14.41
C PRO A 124 -10.87 16.43 -15.93
N GLY A 125 -11.79 17.29 -16.40
CA GLY A 125 -11.98 17.53 -17.83
C GLY A 125 -10.69 18.05 -18.47
N LYS A 126 -10.52 17.83 -19.78
CA LYS A 126 -9.45 18.50 -20.53
C LYS A 126 -9.56 20.00 -20.30
N LYS A 127 -8.49 20.64 -19.81
CA LYS A 127 -8.37 22.09 -19.93
C LYS A 127 -8.28 22.41 -21.42
N GLU A 128 -9.34 22.93 -22.00
CA GLU A 128 -9.29 23.58 -23.31
C GLU A 128 -8.39 24.81 -23.17
N GLY A 129 -7.29 24.87 -23.91
CA GLY A 129 -6.41 26.03 -23.92
C GLY A 129 -4.92 25.72 -23.88
N GLN A 130 -4.41 25.08 -24.94
CA GLN A 130 -3.10 25.45 -25.50
C GLN A 130 -3.28 25.44 -27.03
N GLU A 131 -3.70 26.60 -27.57
CA GLU A 131 -3.51 26.88 -28.98
C GLU A 131 -2.03 26.69 -29.31
N LYS A 132 -1.74 25.71 -30.16
CA LYS A 132 -0.45 25.60 -30.82
C LYS A 132 -0.28 26.86 -31.66
N LYS A 133 0.52 27.82 -31.18
CA LYS A 133 1.16 28.78 -32.08
C LYS A 133 2.13 28.00 -32.96
N THR A 134 1.69 27.70 -34.18
CA THR A 134 2.58 27.38 -35.28
C THR A 134 3.11 28.70 -35.82
N ASP A 135 4.31 29.09 -35.41
CA ASP A 135 5.09 30.06 -36.17
C ASP A 135 5.74 29.32 -37.34
N GLY A 136 5.39 29.75 -38.55
CA GLY A 136 6.07 29.46 -39.80
C GLY A 136 6.63 30.75 -40.37
#